data_AF-A0A7S1NVZ8-F1
#
_entry.id   AF-A0A7S1NVZ8-F1
#
_cell.length_a   1.000
_cell.length_b   1.000
_cell.length_c   1.000
_cell.angle_alpha   90.00
_cell.angle_beta   90.00
_cell.angle_gamma   90.00
#
_symmetry.space_group_name_H-M   'P 1'
#
loop_
_entity.id
_entity.type
_entity.pdbx_description
1 polymer ?
#
loop_
_entity_poly.entity_id
_entity_poly.type
_entity_poly.pdbx_seq_one_letter_code
_entity_poly.pdbx_strand_id
1 'polypeptide(L)'
;ACWLALRQFHRAAADGFECIRHRSEWFKGYMRLALAYIEMGGFQQALDNIKEALSRTDDENTKEELAKRKVTTLRALQANWKDSRYVYNPKPEALYPLRPTPYPRHCVADSAAFFASLVPPHWPDVRVADGPPGAGRQLVTIKAAAEGDVLFAEQPLLSVTFAPGLCVLCMRTCPHGLACGHCDAEWYCGE
;
A
#
# COMPACT_ATOMS: atom_id res chain seq x y z
N ALA A 1 -27.53 7.75 4.53
CA ALA A 1 -26.63 8.91 4.42
C ALA A 1 -25.44 8.53 3.54
N CYS A 2 -24.95 9.41 2.67
CA CYS A 2 -23.80 9.14 1.81
C CYS A 2 -22.51 9.47 2.56
N TRP A 3 -21.59 8.51 2.72
CA TRP A 3 -20.33 8.71 3.46
C TRP A 3 -19.47 9.85 2.89
N LEU A 4 -19.56 10.11 1.58
CA LEU A 4 -18.94 11.26 0.91
C LEU A 4 -19.42 12.59 1.48
N ALA A 5 -20.73 12.76 1.67
CA ALA A 5 -21.31 13.98 2.21
C ALA A 5 -20.91 14.22 3.67
N LEU A 6 -20.61 13.13 4.41
CA LEU A 6 -20.11 13.17 5.77
C LEU A 6 -18.58 13.35 5.87
N ARG A 7 -17.90 13.55 4.74
CA ARG A 7 -16.42 13.62 4.65
C ARG A 7 -15.70 12.40 5.23
N GLN A 8 -16.37 11.24 5.28
CA GLN A 8 -15.79 9.98 5.72
C GLN A 8 -15.26 9.21 4.51
N PHE A 9 -14.19 9.72 3.89
CA PHE A 9 -13.73 9.26 2.57
C PHE A 9 -13.29 7.79 2.54
N HIS A 10 -12.65 7.30 3.61
CA HIS A 10 -12.28 5.89 3.74
C HIS A 10 -13.50 4.95 3.74
N ARG A 11 -14.60 5.34 4.44
CA ARG A 11 -15.84 4.57 4.42
C ARG A 11 -16.57 4.68 3.09
N ALA A 12 -16.46 5.84 2.43
CA ALA A 12 -17.00 6.02 1.09
C ALA A 12 -16.28 5.14 0.05
N ALA A 13 -14.96 4.99 0.18
CA ALA A 13 -14.19 4.08 -0.66
C ALA A 13 -14.62 2.62 -0.41
N ALA A 14 -14.73 2.20 0.85
CA ALA A 14 -15.23 0.85 1.18
C ALA A 14 -16.65 0.60 0.65
N ASP A 15 -17.56 1.58 0.78
CA ASP A 15 -18.91 1.50 0.22
C ASP A 15 -18.89 1.37 -1.32
N GLY A 16 -18.06 2.17 -2.00
CA GLY A 16 -17.88 2.06 -3.45
C GLY A 16 -17.33 0.71 -3.89
N PHE A 17 -16.37 0.16 -3.13
CA PHE A 17 -15.80 -1.17 -3.39
C PHE A 17 -16.84 -2.28 -3.22
N GLU A 18 -17.62 -2.27 -2.13
CA GLU A 18 -18.71 -3.24 -1.94
C GLU A 18 -19.78 -3.12 -3.04
N CYS A 19 -20.09 -1.90 -3.50
CA CYS A 19 -21.01 -1.69 -4.63
C CYS A 19 -20.50 -2.39 -5.89
N ILE A 20 -19.21 -2.26 -6.20
CA ILE A 20 -18.58 -2.91 -7.36
C ILE A 20 -18.57 -4.43 -7.17
N ARG A 21 -18.28 -4.93 -5.97
CA ARG A 21 -18.28 -6.37 -5.65
C ARG A 21 -19.65 -7.00 -5.85
N HIS A 22 -20.71 -6.29 -5.48
CA HIS A 22 -22.08 -6.79 -5.61
C HIS A 22 -22.67 -6.58 -7.02
N ARG A 23 -22.34 -5.48 -7.68
CA ARG A 23 -22.80 -5.14 -9.03
C ARG A 23 -21.69 -4.43 -9.81
N SER A 24 -20.85 -5.23 -10.46
CA SER A 24 -19.74 -4.74 -11.30
C SER A 24 -20.18 -3.89 -12.48
N GLU A 25 -21.41 -4.04 -12.95
CA GLU A 25 -21.93 -3.24 -14.07
C GLU A 25 -22.42 -1.85 -13.63
N TRP A 26 -22.55 -1.62 -12.33
CA TRP A 26 -23.14 -0.39 -11.83
C TRP A 26 -22.10 0.74 -11.74
N PHE A 27 -22.07 1.61 -12.76
CA PHE A 27 -21.10 2.71 -12.88
C PHE A 27 -21.02 3.62 -11.64
N LYS A 28 -22.12 3.78 -10.87
CA LYS A 28 -22.14 4.63 -9.67
C LYS A 28 -21.24 4.11 -8.55
N GLY A 29 -20.98 2.80 -8.51
CA GLY A 29 -20.00 2.22 -7.58
C GLY A 29 -18.59 2.76 -7.83
N TYR A 30 -18.16 2.71 -9.09
CA TYR A 30 -16.89 3.30 -9.54
C TYR A 30 -16.84 4.81 -9.34
N MET A 31 -17.94 5.53 -9.58
CA MET A 31 -17.99 6.98 -9.30
C MET A 31 -17.77 7.31 -7.83
N ARG A 32 -18.40 6.57 -6.92
CA ARG A 32 -18.22 6.77 -5.46
C ARG A 32 -16.78 6.50 -5.04
N LEU A 33 -16.19 5.45 -5.59
CA LEU A 33 -14.82 5.08 -5.31
C LEU A 33 -13.83 6.13 -5.85
N ALA A 34 -14.03 6.60 -7.08
CA ALA A 34 -13.24 7.68 -7.67
C ALA A 34 -13.33 8.98 -6.85
N LEU A 35 -14.54 9.37 -6.46
CA LEU A 35 -14.79 10.54 -5.63
C LEU A 35 -14.07 10.48 -4.28
N ALA A 36 -14.14 9.32 -3.62
CA ALA A 36 -13.43 9.11 -2.36
C ALA A 36 -11.91 9.24 -2.55
N TYR A 37 -11.37 8.68 -3.65
CA TYR A 37 -9.94 8.78 -3.95
C TYR A 37 -9.47 10.20 -4.26
N ILE A 38 -10.28 11.02 -4.95
CA ILE A 38 -9.95 12.45 -5.19
C ILE A 38 -9.76 13.18 -3.86
N GLU A 39 -10.69 13.01 -2.93
CA GLU A 39 -10.65 13.67 -1.61
C GLU A 39 -9.52 13.13 -0.72
N MET A 40 -9.05 11.91 -0.96
CA MET A 40 -7.89 11.32 -0.28
C MET A 40 -6.55 11.61 -0.97
N GLY A 41 -6.54 12.33 -2.10
CA GLY A 41 -5.32 12.62 -2.87
C GLY A 41 -4.82 11.46 -3.74
N GLY A 42 -5.56 10.35 -3.83
CA GLY A 42 -5.27 9.20 -4.69
C GLY A 42 -5.69 9.45 -6.14
N PHE A 43 -5.11 10.46 -6.79
CA PHE A 43 -5.59 10.91 -8.11
C PHE A 43 -5.44 9.85 -9.21
N GLN A 44 -4.42 9.00 -9.15
CA GLN A 44 -4.23 7.92 -10.12
C GLN A 44 -5.34 6.86 -10.02
N GLN A 45 -5.62 6.39 -8.80
CA GLN A 45 -6.71 5.44 -8.54
C GLN A 45 -8.07 6.04 -8.90
N ALA A 46 -8.27 7.34 -8.65
CA ALA A 46 -9.48 8.03 -9.06
C ALA A 46 -9.66 8.00 -10.58
N LEU A 47 -8.60 8.26 -11.36
CA LEU A 47 -8.66 8.25 -12.82
C LEU A 47 -9.01 6.88 -13.38
N ASP A 48 -8.45 5.81 -12.82
CA ASP A 48 -8.73 4.45 -13.28
C ASP A 48 -10.19 4.09 -13.00
N ASN A 49 -10.71 4.42 -11.82
CA ASN A 49 -12.13 4.23 -11.52
C ASN A 49 -13.05 5.11 -12.38
N ILE A 50 -12.65 6.33 -12.75
CA ILE A 50 -13.42 7.17 -13.68
C ILE A 50 -13.47 6.54 -15.08
N LYS A 51 -12.38 5.94 -15.56
CA LYS A 51 -12.37 5.22 -16.85
C LYS A 51 -13.32 4.02 -16.81
N GLU A 52 -13.29 3.24 -15.74
CA GLU A 52 -14.21 2.11 -15.55
C GLU A 52 -15.68 2.56 -15.45
N ALA A 53 -15.95 3.71 -14.81
CA ALA A 53 -17.29 4.28 -14.78
C ALA A 53 -17.77 4.70 -16.18
N LEU A 54 -16.90 5.33 -16.97
CA LEU A 54 -17.20 5.78 -18.34
C LEU A 54 -17.51 4.62 -19.28
N SER A 55 -16.84 3.47 -19.13
CA SER A 55 -17.10 2.30 -19.98
C SER A 55 -18.41 1.58 -19.67
N ARG A 56 -19.06 1.88 -18.54
CA ARG A 56 -20.28 1.19 -18.03
C ARG A 56 -21.52 2.06 -18.01
N THR A 57 -21.42 3.33 -18.41
CA THR A 57 -22.57 4.23 -18.45
C THR A 57 -22.91 4.57 -19.90
N ASP A 58 -24.17 4.39 -20.27
CA ASP A 58 -24.68 4.80 -21.59
C ASP A 58 -25.31 6.20 -21.57
N ASP A 59 -25.57 6.76 -20.38
CA ASP A 59 -26.14 8.09 -20.21
C ASP A 59 -25.14 9.19 -20.56
N GLU A 60 -25.45 9.97 -21.60
CA GLU A 60 -24.58 11.03 -22.12
C GLU A 60 -24.33 12.15 -21.10
N ASN A 61 -25.33 12.51 -20.29
CA ASN A 61 -25.16 13.51 -19.23
C ASN A 61 -24.12 13.05 -18.19
N THR A 62 -24.23 11.78 -17.77
CA THR A 62 -23.28 11.16 -16.86
C THR A 62 -21.88 11.06 -17.49
N LYS A 63 -21.76 10.73 -18.78
CA LYS A 63 -20.46 10.69 -19.48
C LYS A 63 -19.81 12.06 -19.49
N GLU A 64 -20.57 13.12 -19.77
CA GLU A 64 -20.05 14.49 -19.77
C GLU A 64 -19.56 14.90 -18.37
N GLU A 65 -20.31 14.58 -17.31
CA GLU A 65 -19.88 14.83 -15.92
C GLU A 65 -18.58 14.10 -15.59
N LEU A 66 -18.50 12.81 -15.94
CA LEU A 66 -17.31 11.99 -15.69
C LEU A 66 -16.11 12.46 -16.50
N ALA A 67 -16.31 12.90 -17.74
CA ALA A 67 -15.25 13.47 -18.57
C ALA A 67 -14.70 14.77 -17.97
N LYS A 68 -15.58 15.67 -17.50
CA LYS A 68 -15.18 16.90 -16.79
C LYS A 68 -14.36 16.56 -15.54
N ARG A 69 -14.83 15.61 -14.73
CA ARG A 69 -14.13 15.11 -13.53
C ARG A 69 -12.78 14.49 -13.86
N LYS A 70 -12.69 13.71 -14.94
CA LYS A 70 -11.43 13.12 -15.41
C LYS A 70 -10.40 14.20 -15.72
N VAL A 71 -10.79 15.26 -16.44
CA VAL A 71 -9.89 16.38 -16.78
C VAL A 71 -9.44 17.14 -15.52
N THR A 72 -10.35 17.40 -14.59
CA THR A 72 -9.98 18.07 -13.32
C THR A 72 -9.03 17.22 -12.48
N THR A 73 -9.30 15.91 -12.40
CA THR A 73 -8.44 14.95 -11.68
C THR A 73 -7.06 14.83 -12.32
N LEU A 74 -6.97 14.80 -13.66
CA LEU A 74 -5.70 14.82 -14.40
C LEU A 74 -4.88 16.07 -14.10
N ARG A 75 -5.52 17.26 -14.07
CA ARG A 75 -4.84 18.51 -13.70
C ARG A 75 -4.34 18.48 -12.26
N ALA A 76 -5.15 17.96 -11.33
CA ALA A 76 -4.74 17.80 -9.93
C ALA A 76 -3.57 16.82 -9.78
N LEU A 77 -3.57 15.72 -10.53
CA LEU A 77 -2.46 14.77 -10.58
C LEU A 77 -1.18 15.43 -11.11
N GLN A 78 -1.26 16.20 -12.20
CA GLN A 78 -0.11 16.90 -12.77
C GLN A 78 0.46 17.96 -11.81
N ALA A 79 -0.41 18.71 -11.13
CA ALA A 79 0.00 19.68 -10.12
C ALA A 79 0.70 19.02 -8.92
N ASN A 80 0.21 17.85 -8.50
CA ASN A 80 0.69 17.13 -7.32
C ASN A 80 1.60 15.94 -7.67
N TRP A 81 2.18 15.90 -8.89
CA TRP A 81 2.94 14.75 -9.40
C TRP A 81 4.09 14.31 -8.48
N LYS A 82 4.72 15.24 -7.76
CA LYS A 82 5.82 14.93 -6.83
C LYS A 82 5.35 14.20 -5.57
N ASP A 83 4.15 14.51 -5.07
CA ASP A 83 3.51 13.88 -3.90
C ASP A 83 2.61 12.67 -4.27
N SER A 84 2.17 12.58 -5.52
CA SER A 84 1.28 11.51 -6.01
C SER A 84 1.97 10.14 -6.16
N ARG A 85 3.26 10.02 -5.83
CA ARG A 85 3.95 8.72 -5.71
C ARG A 85 3.53 7.93 -4.47
N TYR A 86 2.82 8.55 -3.54
CA TYR A 86 2.08 7.80 -2.55
C TYR A 86 0.90 7.10 -3.25
N VAL A 87 1.15 5.88 -3.70
CA VAL A 87 0.12 4.84 -3.65
C VAL A 87 -0.45 4.95 -2.24
N TYR A 88 -1.70 5.40 -2.11
CA TYR A 88 -2.41 5.33 -0.86
C TYR A 88 -2.33 3.86 -0.44
N ASN A 89 -1.38 3.54 0.45
CA ASN A 89 -1.39 2.33 1.21
C ASN A 89 -2.68 2.49 2.03
N PRO A 90 -3.75 1.78 1.67
CA PRO A 90 -4.98 1.94 2.40
C PRO A 90 -4.63 1.74 3.86
N LYS A 91 -5.14 2.59 4.75
CA LYS A 91 -5.02 2.26 6.16
C LYS A 91 -5.40 0.79 6.29
N PRO A 92 -4.67 -0.05 7.05
CA PRO A 92 -4.85 -1.50 7.02
C PRO A 92 -6.33 -1.92 7.09
N GLU A 93 -7.16 -1.14 7.78
CA GLU A 93 -8.62 -1.25 7.83
C GLU A 93 -9.38 -1.31 6.47
N ALA A 94 -8.78 -0.88 5.36
CA ALA A 94 -9.40 -0.87 4.02
C ALA A 94 -8.89 -1.98 3.09
N LEU A 95 -7.75 -2.61 3.39
CA LEU A 95 -7.25 -3.80 2.66
C LEU A 95 -7.81 -5.11 3.22
N TYR A 96 -8.13 -5.13 4.52
CA TYR A 96 -8.90 -6.21 5.10
C TYR A 96 -10.38 -5.82 5.00
N PRO A 97 -11.22 -6.52 4.20
CA PRO A 97 -12.66 -6.44 4.48
C PRO A 97 -12.82 -6.72 5.96
N LEU A 98 -13.59 -5.90 6.66
CA LEU A 98 -14.01 -6.15 8.04
C LEU A 98 -14.70 -7.52 8.06
N ARG A 99 -13.92 -8.60 8.11
CA ARG A 99 -14.42 -9.94 8.37
C ARG A 99 -15.03 -9.82 9.76
N PRO A 100 -16.31 -10.21 9.93
CA PRO A 100 -16.88 -10.37 11.26
C PRO A 100 -16.28 -11.64 11.85
N THR A 101 -14.99 -11.63 12.17
CA THR A 101 -14.36 -12.72 12.92
C THR A 101 -13.43 -12.11 13.96
N PRO A 102 -13.54 -12.56 15.23
CA PRO A 102 -12.71 -12.07 16.31
C PRO A 102 -11.37 -12.79 16.22
N TYR A 103 -10.55 -12.46 15.21
CA TYR A 103 -9.13 -12.60 15.44
C TYR A 103 -8.78 -11.44 16.37
N PRO A 104 -8.52 -11.68 17.67
CA PRO A 104 -7.94 -10.63 18.48
C PRO A 104 -6.77 -10.08 17.69
N ARG A 105 -6.82 -8.78 17.38
CA ARG A 105 -5.61 -8.06 17.06
C ARG A 105 -4.78 -8.18 18.31
N HIS A 106 -3.97 -9.23 18.38
CA HIS A 106 -2.76 -9.22 19.16
C HIS A 106 -1.88 -8.19 18.44
N CYS A 107 -2.20 -6.90 18.64
CA CYS A 107 -1.15 -5.91 18.64
C CYS A 107 -0.13 -6.53 19.58
N VAL A 108 1.04 -6.85 19.06
CA VAL A 108 2.08 -7.33 19.94
C VAL A 108 2.23 -6.22 20.97
N ALA A 109 1.95 -6.55 22.23
CA ALA A 109 1.99 -5.55 23.28
C ALA A 109 3.33 -4.84 23.14
N ASP A 110 3.32 -3.51 23.26
CA ASP A 110 4.54 -2.73 23.36
C ASP A 110 5.25 -3.16 24.65
N SER A 111 5.95 -4.28 24.53
CA SER A 111 6.53 -5.04 25.61
C SER A 111 7.99 -5.14 25.30
N ALA A 112 8.80 -4.56 26.17
CA ALA A 112 10.25 -4.64 26.06
C ALA A 112 10.71 -6.10 25.87
N ALA A 113 10.02 -7.07 26.48
CA ALA A 113 10.31 -8.50 26.35
C ALA A 113 10.14 -9.05 24.92
N PHE A 114 9.05 -8.72 24.20
CA PHE A 114 8.89 -9.17 22.82
C PHE A 114 9.98 -8.61 21.92
N PHE A 115 10.30 -7.32 22.06
CA PHE A 115 11.33 -6.70 21.23
C PHE A 115 12.73 -7.16 21.62
N ALA A 116 12.99 -7.44 22.90
CA ALA A 116 14.21 -8.11 23.32
C ALA A 116 14.34 -9.52 22.72
N SER A 117 13.22 -10.20 22.43
CA SER A 117 13.24 -11.48 21.71
C SER A 117 13.42 -11.34 20.19
N LEU A 118 13.10 -10.17 19.63
CA LEU A 118 13.32 -9.86 18.22
C LEU A 118 14.74 -9.40 17.94
N VAL A 119 15.40 -8.75 18.91
CA VAL A 119 16.83 -8.40 18.79
C VAL A 119 17.59 -9.72 18.81
N PRO A 120 18.16 -10.13 17.67
CA PRO A 120 18.92 -11.34 17.66
C PRO A 120 20.15 -11.15 18.57
N PRO A 121 20.67 -12.22 19.22
CA PRO A 121 21.89 -12.11 20.03
C PRO A 121 23.14 -11.66 19.25
N HIS A 122 23.04 -11.40 17.94
CA HIS A 122 24.12 -11.07 17.03
C HIS A 122 24.22 -9.59 16.64
N TRP A 123 23.56 -8.67 17.36
CA TRP A 123 23.71 -7.21 17.17
C TRP A 123 24.60 -6.61 18.28
N PRO A 124 25.92 -6.84 18.27
CA PRO A 124 26.80 -6.46 19.38
C PRO A 124 26.92 -4.93 19.54
N ASP A 125 26.64 -4.17 18.48
CA ASP A 125 26.96 -2.76 18.40
C ASP A 125 25.73 -1.85 18.53
N VAL A 126 24.52 -2.42 18.58
CA VAL A 126 23.26 -1.68 18.66
C VAL A 126 22.33 -2.29 19.71
N ARG A 127 21.55 -1.44 20.38
CA ARG A 127 20.50 -1.85 21.32
C ARG A 127 19.23 -1.06 21.09
N VAL A 128 18.11 -1.61 21.54
CA VAL A 128 16.84 -0.88 21.60
C VAL A 128 16.81 0.01 22.85
N ALA A 129 16.32 1.23 22.72
CA ALA A 129 16.05 2.16 23.82
C ALA A 129 14.79 2.98 23.56
N ASP A 130 14.16 3.48 24.63
CA ASP A 130 13.10 4.46 24.50
C ASP A 130 13.70 5.83 24.16
N GLY A 131 13.17 6.45 23.11
CA GLY A 131 13.50 7.81 22.71
C GLY A 131 12.81 8.86 23.58
N PRO A 132 13.06 10.15 23.32
CA PRO A 132 12.37 11.24 24.01
C PRO A 132 10.84 11.14 23.84
N PRO A 133 10.05 11.79 24.71
CA PRO A 133 8.59 11.74 24.66
C PRO A 133 8.04 12.02 23.25
N GLY A 134 7.26 11.08 22.73
CA GLY A 134 6.68 11.14 21.38
C GLY A 134 7.52 10.54 20.26
N ALA A 135 8.79 10.18 20.51
CA ALA A 135 9.67 9.58 19.50
C ALA A 135 9.62 8.04 19.46
N GLY A 136 8.96 7.41 20.44
CA GLY A 136 8.85 5.96 20.51
C GLY A 136 10.19 5.26 20.78
N ARG A 137 10.32 4.00 20.36
CA ARG A 137 11.54 3.20 20.52
C ARG A 137 12.50 3.40 19.36
N GLN A 138 13.79 3.38 19.67
CA GLN A 138 14.89 3.67 18.76
C GLN A 138 16.00 2.64 18.89
N LEU A 139 16.80 2.50 17.83
CA LEU A 139 18.09 1.81 17.88
C LEU A 139 19.18 2.80 18.27
N VAL A 140 20.00 2.44 19.24
CA VAL A 140 21.10 3.26 19.76
C VAL A 140 22.38 2.46 19.63
N THR A 141 23.44 3.10 19.12
CA THR A 141 24.76 2.49 19.04
C THR A 141 25.38 2.39 20.43
N ILE A 142 26.03 1.28 20.71
CA ILE A 142 26.72 1.03 21.98
C ILE A 142 28.18 1.50 21.90
N LYS A 143 28.74 1.54 20.68
CA LYS A 143 30.08 2.04 20.39
C LYS A 143 30.06 3.28 19.50
N ALA A 144 31.17 4.01 19.50
CA ALA A 144 31.43 5.04 18.51
C ALA A 144 31.49 4.40 17.12
N ALA A 145 30.84 5.03 16.14
CA ALA A 145 30.82 4.59 14.76
C ALA A 145 31.41 5.69 13.88
N ALA A 146 32.21 5.29 12.89
CA ALA A 146 32.74 6.16 11.87
C ALA A 146 31.90 6.08 10.59
N GLU A 147 32.09 7.05 9.71
CA GLU A 147 31.51 7.01 8.37
C GLU A 147 32.00 5.77 7.63
N GLY A 148 31.06 4.98 7.11
CA GLY A 148 31.34 3.71 6.42
C GLY A 148 31.24 2.45 7.28
N ASP A 149 31.07 2.58 8.61
CA ASP A 149 30.88 1.42 9.47
C ASP A 149 29.50 0.76 9.25
N VAL A 150 29.49 -0.58 9.21
CA VAL A 150 28.26 -1.38 9.23
C VAL A 150 27.85 -1.64 10.67
N LEU A 151 26.78 -0.97 11.12
CA LEU A 151 26.28 -1.07 12.51
C LEU A 151 25.56 -2.39 12.80
N PHE A 152 24.79 -2.88 11.83
CA PHE A 152 24.16 -4.19 11.85
C PHE A 152 23.80 -4.60 10.42
N ALA A 153 23.60 -5.90 10.23
CA ALA A 153 23.04 -6.46 9.02
C ALA A 153 21.86 -7.35 9.42
N GLU A 154 20.82 -7.34 8.59
CA GLU A 154 19.60 -8.11 8.85
C GLU A 154 19.17 -8.80 7.57
N GLN A 155 18.67 -10.04 7.71
CA GLN A 155 18.03 -10.73 6.61
C GLN A 155 16.56 -10.32 6.53
N PRO A 156 16.01 -10.12 5.33
CA PRO A 156 14.60 -9.78 5.19
C PRO A 156 13.74 -10.90 5.79
N LEU A 157 12.80 -10.53 6.66
CA LEU A 157 11.83 -11.49 7.19
C LEU A 157 10.94 -12.07 6.09
N LEU A 158 10.60 -11.24 5.10
CA LEU A 158 9.84 -11.61 3.92
C LEU A 158 10.28 -10.69 2.77
N SER A 159 10.49 -11.27 1.60
CA SER A 159 10.83 -10.54 0.38
C SER A 159 9.90 -10.99 -0.76
N VAL A 160 9.44 -10.03 -1.56
CA VAL A 160 8.54 -10.27 -2.70
C VAL A 160 9.00 -9.42 -3.88
N THR A 161 9.06 -10.01 -5.07
CA THR A 161 9.41 -9.32 -6.32
C THR A 161 8.18 -9.02 -7.14
N PHE A 162 8.08 -7.80 -7.66
CA PHE A 162 7.04 -7.40 -8.63
C PHE A 162 7.61 -7.10 -10.03
N ALA A 163 8.94 -7.21 -10.19
CA ALA A 163 9.63 -6.89 -11.42
C ALA A 163 10.05 -8.17 -12.17
N PRO A 164 9.70 -8.32 -13.46
CA PRO A 164 10.23 -9.40 -14.27
C PRO A 164 11.75 -9.27 -14.42
N GLY A 165 12.46 -10.41 -14.45
CA GLY A 165 13.92 -10.45 -14.61
C GLY A 165 14.72 -10.25 -13.32
N LEU A 166 14.07 -10.25 -12.15
CA LEU A 166 14.76 -10.40 -10.85
C LEU A 166 14.59 -11.81 -10.32
N CYS A 167 15.65 -12.33 -9.70
CA CYS A 167 15.54 -13.58 -8.95
C CYS A 167 14.77 -13.37 -7.66
N VAL A 168 13.73 -14.19 -7.44
CA VAL A 168 12.83 -14.08 -6.28
C VAL A 168 13.57 -14.28 -4.96
N LEU A 169 14.64 -15.08 -4.94
CA LEU A 169 15.41 -15.38 -3.73
C LEU A 169 16.49 -14.34 -3.41
N CYS A 170 17.33 -14.00 -4.39
CA CYS A 170 18.52 -13.18 -4.15
C CYS A 170 18.41 -11.74 -4.69
N MET A 171 17.30 -11.39 -5.34
CA MET A 171 17.02 -10.06 -5.88
C MET A 171 18.03 -9.57 -6.93
N ARG A 172 18.90 -10.43 -7.44
CA ARG A 172 19.80 -10.10 -8.55
C ARG A 172 19.04 -10.05 -9.86
N THR A 173 19.47 -9.14 -10.73
CA THR A 173 19.06 -9.12 -12.13
C THR A 173 19.51 -10.41 -12.81
N CYS A 174 18.54 -11.17 -13.30
CA CYS A 174 18.76 -12.46 -13.94
C CYS A 174 18.11 -12.42 -15.35
N PRO A 175 18.80 -11.83 -16.35
CA PRO A 175 18.30 -11.69 -17.72
C PRO A 175 18.09 -13.04 -18.42
N HIS A 176 18.77 -14.09 -17.96
CA HIS A 176 18.59 -15.49 -18.41
C HIS A 176 18.14 -16.39 -17.25
N GLY A 177 17.32 -15.84 -16.33
CA GLY A 177 16.83 -16.60 -15.18
C GLY A 177 15.97 -17.79 -15.59
N LEU A 178 16.01 -18.84 -14.78
CA LEU A 178 15.15 -20.00 -14.93
C LEU A 178 13.74 -19.63 -14.46
N ALA A 179 12.77 -19.71 -15.36
CA ALA A 179 11.37 -19.56 -15.00
C ALA A 179 10.91 -20.76 -14.16
N CYS A 180 10.05 -20.51 -13.17
CA CYS A 180 9.42 -21.56 -12.41
C CYS A 180 8.53 -22.41 -13.32
N GLY A 181 8.87 -23.70 -13.48
CA GLY A 181 8.13 -24.62 -14.36
C GLY A 181 6.70 -24.94 -13.92
N HIS A 182 6.21 -24.34 -12.83
CA HIS A 182 4.82 -24.48 -12.37
C HIS A 182 3.97 -23.23 -12.61
N CYS A 183 4.50 -22.04 -12.35
CA CYS A 183 3.72 -20.80 -12.35
C CYS A 183 4.11 -19.79 -13.44
N ASP A 184 5.27 -19.96 -14.10
CA ASP A 184 5.88 -19.04 -15.09
C ASP A 184 6.02 -17.56 -14.64
N ALA A 185 5.66 -17.25 -13.40
CA ALA A 185 5.65 -15.91 -12.82
C ALA A 185 6.93 -15.62 -12.01
N GLU A 186 7.65 -16.66 -11.60
CA GLU A 186 8.84 -16.58 -10.76
C GLU A 186 10.09 -16.92 -11.56
N TRP A 187 11.17 -16.23 -11.24
CA TRP A 187 12.46 -16.37 -11.92
C TRP A 187 13.54 -16.63 -10.88
N TYR A 188 14.47 -17.53 -11.19
CA TYR A 188 15.59 -17.89 -10.31
C TYR A 188 16.91 -17.78 -11.07
N CYS A 189 17.99 -17.49 -10.37
CA CYS A 189 19.31 -17.45 -11.01
C CYS A 189 19.93 -18.85 -11.21
N GLY A 190 19.32 -19.88 -10.63
CA GLY A 190 19.74 -21.28 -10.70
C GLY A 190 18.60 -22.19 -10.22
N GLU A 191 18.79 -23.50 -10.37
CA GLU A 191 17.89 -24.53 -9.81
C GLU A 191 17.85 -24.48 -8.27
#